data_AF-A0A963V836-F1
#
_entry.id   AF-A0A963V836-F1
#
_cell.length_a   1.000
_cell.length_b   1.000
_cell.length_c   1.000
_cell.angle_alpha   90.00
_cell.angle_beta   90.00
_cell.angle_gamma   90.00
#
_symmetry.space_group_name_H-M   'P 1'
#
loop_
_entity.id
_entity.type
_entity.pdbx_description
1 polymer ?
#
loop_
_entity_poly.entity_id
_entity_poly.type
_entity_poly.pdbx_seq_one_letter_code
_entity_poly.pdbx_strand_id
1 'polypeptide(L)' 'VVATEDKRFYSHFGISPRGIAGAIRINLAEGRGPLEGNGGSTITQQVAKLLCLGV' A
#
# COMPACT_ATOMS: atom_id res chain seq x y z
N VAL A 1 11.50 2.95 -6.93
CA VAL A 1 10.04 2.82 -7.16
C VAL A 1 9.57 1.43 -6.75
N VAL A 2 9.74 0.37 -7.55
CA VAL A 2 9.24 -0.99 -7.19
C VAL A 2 9.72 -1.45 -5.81
N ALA A 3 11.02 -1.47 -5.51
CA ALA A 3 11.51 -1.95 -4.21
C ALA A 3 11.05 -1.13 -2.98
N THR A 4 10.71 0.15 -3.19
CA THR A 4 10.34 1.10 -2.13
C THR A 4 8.83 1.16 -1.93
N GLU A 5 8.06 1.26 -3.01
CA GLU A 5 6.60 1.39 -3.02
C GLU A 5 5.91 0.03 -2.98
N ASP A 6 6.46 -0.97 -3.66
CA ASP A 6 5.81 -2.26 -3.84
C ASP A 6 6.81 -3.38 -4.18
N LYS A 7 7.57 -3.82 -3.17
CA LYS A 7 8.66 -4.81 -3.33
C LYS A 7 8.24 -6.13 -4.00
N ARG A 8 6.94 -6.43 -4.03
CA ARG A 8 6.37 -7.68 -4.59
C ARG A 8 5.44 -7.41 -5.78
N PHE A 9 5.58 -6.28 -6.43
CA PHE A 9 4.72 -5.85 -7.54
C PHE A 9 4.43 -6.95 -8.57
N TYR A 10 5.45 -7.67 -9.02
CA TYR A 10 5.30 -8.75 -10.03
C TYR A 10 4.72 -10.05 -9.50
N SER A 11 4.50 -10.17 -8.18
CA SER A 11 4.01 -11.39 -7.53
C SER A 11 2.53 -11.29 -7.11
N HIS A 12 1.87 -10.16 -7.36
CA HIS A 12 0.46 -9.98 -7.04
C HIS A 12 -0.33 -9.32 -8.16
N PHE A 13 -1.64 -9.54 -8.17
CA PHE A 13 -2.55 -9.04 -9.20
C PHE A 13 -3.09 -7.65 -8.83
N GLY A 14 -2.18 -6.69 -8.61
CA GLY A 14 -2.53 -5.30 -8.28
C GLY A 14 -3.04 -5.03 -6.85
N ILE A 15 -3.22 -6.04 -6.00
CA ILE A 15 -3.51 -5.89 -4.57
C ILE A 15 -2.51 -6.73 -3.77
N SER A 16 -1.92 -6.15 -2.72
CA SER A 16 -0.93 -6.82 -1.87
C SER A 16 -1.48 -7.02 -0.45
N PRO A 17 -2.15 -8.16 -0.14
CA PRO A 17 -2.67 -8.43 1.21
C PRO A 17 -1.59 -8.35 2.29
N ARG A 18 -0.36 -8.78 1.95
CA ARG A 18 0.80 -8.68 2.84
C ARG A 18 1.29 -7.25 3.03
N GLY A 19 1.20 -6.39 2.00
CA GLY A 19 1.53 -4.97 2.13
C GLY A 19 0.55 -4.26 3.06
N ILE A 20 -0.75 -4.50 2.86
CA ILE A 20 -1.83 -3.97 3.68
C ILE A 20 -1.70 -4.42 5.14
N ALA A 21 -1.58 -5.72 5.39
CA ALA A 21 -1.44 -6.24 6.76
C ALA A 21 -0.15 -5.74 7.44
N GLY A 22 0.93 -5.58 6.68
CA GLY A 22 2.18 -5.01 7.17
C GLY A 22 2.04 -3.55 7.61
N ALA A 23 1.41 -2.73 6.77
CA ALA A 23 1.13 -1.33 7.06
C ALA A 23 0.25 -1.17 8.31
N ILE A 24 -0.85 -1.92 8.39
CA ILE A 24 -1.74 -1.93 9.56
C ILE A 24 -0.95 -2.27 10.83
N ARG A 25 -0.14 -3.33 10.79
CA ARG A 25 0.66 -3.76 11.95
C ARG A 25 1.64 -2.68 12.40
N ILE A 26 2.31 -1.99 11.48
CA ILE A 26 3.26 -0.93 11.83
C ILE A 26 2.52 0.27 12.43
N ASN A 27 1.43 0.71 11.81
CA ASN A 27 0.65 1.85 12.29
C ASN A 27 0.10 1.62 13.70
N LEU A 28 -0.46 0.43 13.95
CA LEU A 28 -0.91 0.05 15.29
C LEU A 28 0.25 -0.01 16.30
N ALA A 29 1.42 -0.53 15.88
CA ALA A 29 2.60 -0.57 16.74
C ALA A 29 3.15 0.84 17.06
N GLU A 30 2.92 1.82 16.18
CA GLU A 30 3.25 3.24 16.38
C GLU A 30 2.16 4.01 17.16
N GLY A 31 1.09 3.34 17.60
CA GLY A 31 -0.03 3.96 18.32
C GLY A 31 -0.97 4.78 17.43
N ARG A 32 -0.90 4.60 16.12
CA ARG A 32 -1.77 5.25 15.12
C ARG A 32 -2.98 4.37 14.77
N GLY A 33 -3.98 4.94 14.11
CA GLY A 33 -5.06 4.17 13.51
C GLY A 33 -4.55 3.18 12.44
N PRO A 34 -5.24 2.05 12.20
CA PRO A 34 -4.76 0.99 11.30
C PRO A 34 -4.55 1.45 9.84
N LEU A 35 -5.23 2.51 9.43
CA LEU A 35 -5.15 3.09 8.08
C LEU A 35 -4.43 4.46 8.07
N GLU A 36 -3.74 4.82 9.16
CA GLU A 36 -3.08 6.11 9.31
C GLU A 36 -1.56 5.95 9.32
N GLY A 37 -0.85 6.71 8.49
CA GLY A 37 0.61 6.69 8.44
C GLY A 37 1.15 5.84 7.29
N ASN A 38 1.75 4.69 7.60
CA ASN A 38 2.45 3.86 6.62
C ASN A 38 1.51 3.38 5.51
N GLY A 39 1.96 3.53 4.26
CA GLY A 39 1.22 3.14 3.07
C GLY A 39 1.34 1.64 2.78
N GLY A 40 0.19 0.98 2.55
CA GLY A 40 0.12 -0.41 2.10
C GLY A 40 -0.35 -0.58 0.64
N SER A 41 -0.55 0.53 -0.06
CA SER A 41 -1.11 0.57 -1.42
C SER A 41 -0.10 0.14 -2.48
N THR A 42 -0.56 -0.62 -3.48
CA THR A 42 0.28 -1.05 -4.60
C THR A 42 0.46 0.05 -5.63
N ILE A 43 1.46 -0.08 -6.50
CA ILE A 43 1.63 0.83 -7.65
C ILE A 43 0.38 0.79 -8.55
N THR A 44 -0.26 -0.38 -8.73
CA THR A 44 -1.51 -0.50 -9.50
C THR A 44 -2.64 0.34 -8.88
N GLN A 45 -2.76 0.35 -7.56
CA GLN A 45 -3.76 1.18 -6.87
C GLN A 45 -3.44 2.66 -6.97
N GLN A 46 -2.16 3.05 -6.92
CA GLN A 46 -1.76 4.44 -7.10
C GLN A 46 -2.10 4.94 -8.51
N VAL A 47 -1.82 4.14 -9.54
CA VAL A 47 -2.20 4.46 -10.93
C VAL A 47 -3.72 4.49 -11.08
N ALA A 48 -4.45 3.53 -10.51
CA ALA A 48 -5.91 3.54 -10.54
C ALA A 48 -6.51 4.78 -9.86
N LYS A 49 -5.95 5.21 -8.72
CA LYS A 49 -6.35 6.43 -8.01
C LYS A 49 -6.14 7.66 -8.91
N LEU A 50 -4.96 7.76 -9.53
CA LEU A 50 -4.64 8.86 -10.44
C LEU A 50 -5.59 8.90 -11.65
N LEU A 51 -5.86 7.75 -12.27
CA LEU A 51 -6.69 7.68 -13.48
C LEU A 51 -8.18 7.87 -13.19
N CYS A 52 -8.69 7.30 -12.10
CA CYS A 52 -10.12 7.26 -11.83
C CYS A 52 -10.59 8.43 -10.96
N LEU A 53 -9.72 8.97 -10.10
CA LEU A 53 -10.08 10.02 -9.14
C LEU A 53 -9.32 11.34 -9.38
N GLY A 54 -8.28 11.34 -10.22
CA GLY A 54 -7.54 12.56 -10.61
C GLY A 54 -6.72 13.20 -9.49
N VAL A 55 -6.48 12.48 -8.38
CA VAL A 55 -5.80 12.95 -7.16
C VAL A 55 -4.86 11.91 -6.55
#